data_AF-A0A7C7VPH7-F1
#
_entry.id   AF-A0A7C7VPH7-F1
#
_cell.length_a   1.000
_cell.length_b   1.000
_cell.length_c   1.000
_cell.angle_alpha   90.00
_cell.angle_beta   90.00
_cell.angle_gamma   90.00
#
_symmetry.space_group_name_H-M   'P 1'
#
loop_
_entity.id
_entity.type
_entity.pdbx_description
1 polymer ?
#
loop_
_entity_poly.entity_id
_entity_poly.type
_entity_poly.pdbx_seq_one_letter_code
_entity_poly.pdbx_strand_id
1 'polypeptide(L)'
;MNWRRRWFSKFLKEAERLNRYDVGLTAECLAQKLGTDSSQILKLNSNENLFIPLSFLRKLLIEAVEELDPRFYPRDELVDLRNTIAKKMGVSDEQIVIGAGSDQLIELIVYAFLRREDRVISIDPTFSIYMRTVRA
;
A
#
# COMPACT_ATOMS: atom_id res chain seq x y z
N MET A 1 2.02 -30.79 27.62
CA MET A 1 1.04 -29.78 27.17
C MET A 1 1.61 -29.07 25.94
N ASN A 2 1.02 -29.27 24.76
CA ASN A 2 1.62 -28.93 23.46
C ASN A 2 1.90 -27.42 23.31
N TRP A 3 3.17 -27.04 23.25
CA TRP A 3 3.64 -25.66 23.02
C TRP A 3 2.97 -25.01 21.80
N ARG A 4 2.68 -25.80 20.75
CA ARG A 4 1.93 -25.39 19.56
C ARG A 4 0.53 -24.86 19.88
N ARG A 5 -0.20 -25.51 20.80
CA ARG A 5 -1.54 -25.05 21.22
C ARG A 5 -1.47 -23.75 22.03
N ARG A 6 -0.45 -23.61 22.88
CA ARG A 6 -0.22 -22.38 23.64
C ARG A 6 0.13 -21.20 22.73
N TRP A 7 1.04 -21.41 21.78
CA TRP A 7 1.40 -20.40 20.79
C TRP A 7 0.20 -20.00 19.93
N PHE A 8 -0.53 -20.97 19.38
CA PHE A 8 -1.68 -20.71 18.52
C PHE A 8 -2.80 -19.96 19.25
N SER A 9 -3.07 -20.32 20.51
CA SER A 9 -4.05 -19.59 21.33
C SER A 9 -3.61 -18.15 21.63
N LYS A 10 -2.31 -17.90 21.83
CA LYS A 10 -1.78 -16.55 22.00
C LYS A 10 -1.92 -15.74 20.71
N PHE A 11 -1.53 -16.32 19.57
CA PHE A 11 -1.67 -15.71 18.26
C PHE A 11 -3.12 -15.32 17.95
N LEU A 12 -4.09 -16.20 18.17
CA LEU A 12 -5.51 -15.89 17.95
C LEU A 12 -5.97 -14.70 18.81
N LYS A 13 -5.61 -14.67 20.10
CA LYS A 13 -5.96 -13.56 21.00
C LYS A 13 -5.33 -12.22 20.57
N GLU A 14 -4.15 -12.25 19.96
CA GLU A 14 -3.50 -11.06 19.41
C GLU A 14 -4.18 -10.63 18.11
N ALA A 15 -4.48 -11.58 17.21
CA ALA A 15 -5.17 -11.30 15.95
C ALA A 15 -6.60 -10.75 16.14
N GLU A 16 -7.33 -11.20 17.16
CA GLU A 16 -8.67 -10.69 17.51
C GLU A 16 -8.68 -9.20 17.90
N ARG A 17 -7.52 -8.64 18.30
CA ARG A 17 -7.40 -7.20 18.62
C ARG A 17 -7.22 -6.33 17.38
N LEU A 18 -6.95 -6.94 16.23
CA LEU A 18 -6.80 -6.21 14.97
C LEU A 18 -8.18 -5.77 14.48
N ASN A 19 -8.28 -4.51 14.07
CA ASN A 19 -9.51 -4.00 13.45
C ASN A 19 -9.77 -4.74 12.13
N ARG A 20 -11.04 -4.95 11.80
CA ARG A 20 -11.43 -5.42 10.46
C ARG A 20 -10.95 -4.40 9.43
N TYR A 21 -10.33 -4.90 8.37
CA TYR A 21 -10.01 -4.06 7.22
C TYR A 21 -11.30 -3.73 6.47
N ASP A 22 -11.55 -2.44 6.29
CA ASP A 22 -12.66 -1.95 5.47
C ASP A 22 -12.11 -1.56 4.10
N VAL A 23 -12.51 -2.30 3.07
CA VAL A 23 -12.09 -2.08 1.68
C VAL A 23 -12.94 -0.97 1.02
N GLY A 24 -13.97 -0.48 1.70
CA GLY A 24 -14.99 0.38 1.12
C GLY A 24 -15.91 -0.37 0.15
N LEU A 25 -16.97 0.30 -0.30
CA LEU A 25 -17.84 -0.23 -1.36
C LEU A 25 -17.20 -0.01 -2.72
N THR A 26 -17.21 -1.02 -3.58
CA THR A 26 -16.92 -0.84 -5.00
C THR A 26 -18.07 -0.08 -5.68
N ALA A 27 -17.81 0.46 -6.87
CA ALA A 27 -18.85 1.09 -7.68
C ALA A 27 -19.99 0.09 -7.98
N GLU A 28 -19.66 -1.17 -8.26
CA GLU A 28 -20.65 -2.22 -8.53
C GLU A 28 -21.52 -2.52 -7.32
N CYS A 29 -20.91 -2.68 -6.13
CA CYS A 29 -21.67 -2.92 -4.90
C CYS A 29 -22.57 -1.74 -4.54
N LEU A 30 -22.08 -0.51 -4.76
CA LEU A 30 -22.88 0.70 -4.52
C LEU A 30 -24.04 0.81 -5.53
N ALA A 31 -23.80 0.49 -6.80
CA ALA A 31 -24.82 0.50 -7.85
C ALA A 31 -25.96 -0.48 -7.53
N GLN A 32 -25.60 -1.70 -7.15
CA GLN A 32 -26.55 -2.73 -6.73
C GLN A 32 -27.38 -2.26 -5.52
N LYS A 33 -26.73 -1.66 -4.52
CA LYS A 33 -27.41 -1.15 -3.31
C LYS A 33 -28.37 0.00 -3.61
N LEU A 34 -28.05 0.83 -4.61
CA LEU A 34 -28.87 1.98 -5.00
C LEU A 34 -29.91 1.65 -6.08
N GLY A 35 -29.90 0.44 -6.63
CA GLY A 35 -30.78 0.05 -7.74
C GLY A 35 -30.50 0.83 -9.03
N THR A 36 -29.23 1.20 -9.25
CA THR A 36 -28.79 1.95 -10.44
C THR A 36 -27.73 1.18 -11.22
N ASP A 37 -27.36 1.69 -12.38
CA ASP A 37 -26.29 1.15 -13.21
C ASP A 37 -24.92 1.65 -12.74
N SER A 38 -23.89 0.80 -12.75
CA SER A 38 -22.55 1.18 -12.28
C SER A 38 -21.90 2.27 -13.15
N SER A 39 -22.32 2.42 -14.41
CA SER A 39 -21.88 3.53 -15.27
C SER A 39 -22.32 4.91 -14.75
N GLN A 40 -23.34 4.96 -13.89
CA GLN A 40 -23.81 6.19 -13.27
C GLN A 40 -23.02 6.54 -12.00
N ILE A 41 -22.09 5.68 -11.57
CA ILE A 41 -21.26 5.90 -10.39
C ILE A 41 -19.89 6.40 -10.79
N LEU A 42 -19.59 7.63 -10.38
CA LEU A 42 -18.26 8.20 -10.50
C LEU A 42 -17.52 8.06 -9.17
N LYS A 43 -16.40 7.32 -9.19
CA LYS A 43 -15.54 7.12 -8.01
C LYS A 43 -14.66 8.36 -7.77
N LEU A 44 -14.87 9.04 -6.65
CA LEU A 44 -14.14 10.28 -6.26
C LEU A 44 -13.66 10.25 -4.80
N ASN A 45 -13.53 9.06 -4.19
CA ASN A 45 -13.37 8.90 -2.74
C ASN A 45 -12.03 8.25 -2.32
N SER A 46 -11.07 8.10 -3.24
CA SER A 46 -9.77 7.44 -2.96
C SER A 46 -8.55 8.27 -3.37
N ASN A 47 -8.72 9.58 -3.60
CA ASN A 47 -7.65 10.50 -4.05
C ASN A 47 -6.95 10.06 -5.35
N GLU A 48 -7.64 9.29 -6.20
CA GLU A 48 -7.13 8.85 -7.50
C GLU A 48 -7.04 10.03 -8.48
N ASN A 49 -6.04 10.00 -9.36
CA ASN A 49 -5.84 11.04 -10.36
C ASN A 49 -6.44 10.64 -11.71
N LEU A 50 -7.68 11.08 -11.97
CA LEU A 50 -8.37 10.85 -13.25
C LEU A 50 -8.00 11.87 -14.34
N PHE A 51 -7.11 12.83 -14.06
CA PHE A 51 -6.66 13.81 -15.05
C PHE A 51 -5.54 13.28 -15.96
N ILE A 52 -4.94 12.13 -15.63
CA ILE A 52 -3.96 11.49 -16.51
C ILE A 52 -4.71 10.89 -17.71
N PRO A 53 -4.41 11.30 -18.95
CA PRO A 53 -5.11 10.77 -20.12
C PRO A 53 -4.98 9.25 -20.20
N LEU A 54 -6.12 8.57 -20.40
CA LEU A 54 -6.14 7.11 -20.48
C LEU A 54 -5.29 6.58 -21.65
N SER A 55 -5.19 7.33 -22.74
CA SER A 55 -4.31 6.99 -23.88
C SER A 55 -2.84 6.99 -23.50
N PHE A 56 -2.40 7.93 -22.65
CA PHE A 56 -1.03 7.98 -22.15
C PHE A 56 -0.72 6.76 -21.28
N LEU A 57 -1.59 6.44 -20.32
CA LEU A 57 -1.42 5.26 -19.45
C LEU A 57 -1.41 3.95 -20.25
N ARG A 58 -2.32 3.80 -21.22
CA ARG A 58 -2.36 2.60 -22.08
C ARG A 58 -1.06 2.44 -22.88
N LYS A 59 -0.56 3.51 -23.47
CA LYS A 59 0.69 3.47 -24.24
C LYS A 59 1.86 3.04 -23.35
N LEU A 60 2.00 3.65 -22.17
CA LEU A 60 3.06 3.33 -21.21
C LEU A 60 3.00 1.86 -20.76
N LEU A 61 1.81 1.35 -20.48
CA LEU A 61 1.64 -0.06 -20.08
C LEU A 61 1.96 -1.03 -21.21
N ILE A 62 1.59 -0.72 -22.45
CA ILE A 62 1.94 -1.54 -23.63
C ILE A 62 3.46 -1.59 -23.81
N GLU A 63 4.11 -0.44 -23.76
CA GLU A 63 5.58 -0.34 -23.86
C GLU A 63 6.26 -1.17 -22.76
N ALA A 64 5.82 -1.05 -21.51
CA ALA A 64 6.37 -1.83 -20.40
C ALA A 64 6.25 -3.35 -20.59
N VAL A 65 5.12 -3.85 -21.10
CA VAL A 65 4.94 -5.30 -21.33
C VAL A 65 5.64 -5.81 -22.60
N GLU A 66 5.96 -4.92 -23.54
CA GLU A 66 6.77 -5.26 -24.71
C GLU A 66 8.26 -5.38 -24.35
N GLU A 67 8.74 -4.59 -23.38
CA GLU A 67 10.13 -4.59 -22.93
C GLU A 67 10.42 -5.63 -21.82
N LEU A 68 9.43 -5.99 -21.02
CA LEU A 68 9.59 -6.85 -19.84
C LEU A 68 8.92 -8.21 -20.03
N ASP A 69 9.62 -9.29 -19.65
CA ASP A 69 9.02 -10.62 -19.54
C ASP A 69 8.60 -10.89 -18.08
N PRO A 70 7.29 -10.88 -17.76
CA PRO A 70 6.79 -10.96 -16.39
C PRO A 70 7.00 -12.34 -15.74
N ARG A 71 7.55 -13.32 -16.47
CA ARG A 71 7.92 -14.63 -15.91
C ARG A 71 9.23 -14.57 -15.13
N PHE A 72 10.05 -13.54 -15.36
CA PHE A 72 11.31 -13.36 -14.65
C PHE A 72 11.15 -12.35 -13.51
N TYR A 73 11.94 -12.55 -12.45
CA TYR A 73 12.07 -11.55 -11.41
C TYR A 73 12.73 -10.28 -11.96
N PRO A 74 12.34 -9.10 -11.45
CA PRO A 74 13.08 -7.87 -11.71
C PRO A 74 14.55 -8.06 -11.34
N ARG A 75 15.45 -7.60 -12.21
CA ARG A 75 16.90 -7.56 -12.01
C ARG A 75 17.35 -6.13 -11.72
N ASP A 76 17.58 -5.34 -12.76
CA ASP A 76 18.20 -4.02 -12.65
C ASP A 76 17.16 -2.88 -12.58
N GLU A 77 15.88 -3.17 -12.82
CA GLU A 77 14.81 -2.17 -12.91
C GLU A 77 14.65 -1.37 -11.61
N LEU A 78 14.86 -2.01 -10.45
CA LEU A 78 14.82 -1.34 -9.15
C LEU A 78 16.02 -0.40 -8.95
N VAL A 79 17.20 -0.79 -9.44
CA VAL A 79 18.41 0.03 -9.37
C VAL A 79 18.26 1.25 -10.28
N ASP A 80 17.75 1.04 -11.50
CA ASP A 80 17.50 2.11 -12.46
C ASP A 80 16.43 3.08 -11.96
N LEU A 81 15.35 2.57 -11.36
CA LEU A 81 14.32 3.39 -10.73
C LEU A 81 14.90 4.23 -9.58
N ARG A 82 15.70 3.62 -8.71
CA ARG A 82 16.35 4.29 -7.58
C ARG A 82 17.25 5.43 -8.06
N ASN A 83 18.11 5.15 -9.03
CA ASN A 83 19.05 6.13 -9.59
C ASN A 83 18.32 7.27 -10.31
N THR A 84 17.25 6.95 -11.04
CA THR A 84 16.42 7.94 -11.73
C THR A 84 15.74 8.88 -10.75
N ILE A 85 15.17 8.35 -9.66
CA ILE A 85 14.56 9.17 -8.60
C ILE A 85 15.61 10.02 -7.90
N ALA A 86 16.76 9.44 -7.53
CA ALA A 86 17.85 10.14 -6.86
C ALA A 86 18.33 11.34 -7.68
N LYS A 87 18.59 11.14 -8.98
CA LYS A 87 18.97 12.19 -9.93
C LYS A 87 17.91 13.28 -10.03
N LYS A 88 16.63 12.90 -10.13
CA LYS A 88 15.52 13.86 -10.22
C LYS A 88 15.38 14.71 -8.95
N MET A 89 15.67 14.14 -7.79
CA MET A 89 15.56 14.80 -6.50
C MET A 89 16.85 15.52 -6.06
N GLY A 90 17.98 15.31 -6.74
CA GLY A 90 19.28 15.91 -6.39
C GLY A 90 19.88 15.34 -5.11
N VAL A 91 19.64 14.06 -4.81
CA VAL A 91 20.14 13.34 -3.61
C VAL A 91 20.96 12.13 -4.04
N SER A 92 21.71 11.50 -3.12
CA SER A 92 22.39 10.23 -3.45
C SER A 92 21.40 9.06 -3.44
N ASP A 93 21.72 7.98 -4.16
CA ASP A 93 20.84 6.81 -4.28
C ASP A 93 20.75 6.02 -2.96
N GLU A 94 21.74 6.14 -2.08
CA GLU A 94 21.67 5.61 -0.70
C GLU A 94 20.58 6.28 0.15
N GLN A 95 20.06 7.43 -0.27
CA GLN A 95 18.94 8.12 0.40
C GLN A 95 17.57 7.69 -0.14
N ILE A 96 17.51 6.77 -1.11
CA ILE A 96 16.27 6.32 -1.74
C ILE A 96 15.96 4.88 -1.35
N VAL A 97 14.78 4.67 -0.77
CA VAL A 97 14.20 3.35 -0.52
C VAL A 97 12.98 3.17 -1.42
N ILE A 98 12.95 2.08 -2.18
CA ILE A 98 11.81 1.70 -3.02
C ILE A 98 10.94 0.69 -2.26
N GLY A 99 9.64 0.91 -2.24
CA GLY A 99 8.65 0.02 -1.64
C GLY A 99 7.39 -0.10 -2.51
N ALA A 100 6.53 -1.07 -2.19
CA ALA A 100 5.25 -1.31 -2.83
C ALA A 100 4.16 -0.32 -2.35
N GLY A 101 4.45 0.98 -2.49
CA GLY A 101 3.63 2.07 -1.98
C GLY A 101 4.09 2.60 -0.62
N SER A 102 3.64 3.81 -0.27
CA SER A 102 4.04 4.49 0.97
C SER A 102 3.60 3.76 2.23
N ASP A 103 2.49 3.03 2.18
CA ASP A 103 1.96 2.28 3.33
C ASP A 103 2.96 1.22 3.80
N GLN A 104 3.58 0.49 2.87
CA GLN A 104 4.63 -0.47 3.20
C GLN A 104 5.87 0.24 3.76
N LEU A 105 6.25 1.40 3.20
CA LEU A 105 7.40 2.16 3.72
C LEU A 105 7.16 2.65 5.14
N ILE A 106 5.94 3.10 5.45
CA ILE A 106 5.52 3.48 6.81
C ILE A 106 5.63 2.28 7.77
N GLU A 107 5.20 1.10 7.31
CA GLU A 107 5.34 -0.15 8.06
C GLU A 107 6.79 -0.53 8.33
N LEU A 108 7.65 -0.47 7.32
CA LEU A 108 9.08 -0.73 7.48
C LEU A 108 9.73 0.26 8.46
N ILE A 109 9.35 1.54 8.44
CA ILE A 109 9.82 2.53 9.42
C ILE A 109 9.38 2.13 10.84
N VAL A 110 8.10 1.79 11.03
CA VAL A 110 7.62 1.35 12.34
C VAL A 110 8.37 0.12 12.83
N TYR A 111 8.56 -0.90 11.99
CA TYR A 111 9.27 -2.12 12.37
C TYR A 111 10.78 -1.93 12.59
N ALA A 112 11.40 -0.99 11.89
CA ALA A 112 12.82 -0.71 12.05
C ALA A 112 13.13 0.06 13.34
N PHE A 113 12.23 0.95 13.77
CA PHE A 113 12.50 1.91 14.84
C PHE A 113 11.73 1.67 16.13
N LEU A 114 10.54 1.05 16.07
CA LEU A 114 9.69 0.88 17.24
C LEU A 114 9.76 -0.54 17.81
N ARG A 115 9.67 -0.60 19.13
CA ARG A 115 9.53 -1.81 19.91
C ARG A 115 8.21 -1.79 20.65
N ARG A 116 7.83 -2.97 21.15
CA ARG A 116 6.69 -3.09 22.05
C ARG A 116 6.88 -2.15 23.24
N GLU A 117 5.83 -1.41 23.59
CA GLU A 117 5.79 -0.41 24.67
C GLU A 117 6.36 0.98 24.32
N ASP A 118 6.92 1.17 23.12
CA ASP A 118 7.25 2.51 22.63
C ASP A 118 5.99 3.37 22.44
N ARG A 119 6.16 4.69 22.57
CA ARG A 119 5.09 5.67 22.40
C ARG A 119 5.25 6.43 21.09
N VAL A 120 4.18 6.51 20.32
CA VAL A 120 4.12 7.26 19.06
C VAL A 120 3.14 8.41 19.22
N ILE A 121 3.50 9.58 18.69
CA ILE A 121 2.67 10.78 18.69
C ILE A 121 2.33 11.15 17.24
N SER A 122 1.06 11.45 16.98
CA SER A 122 0.57 11.99 15.71
C SER A 122 -0.52 13.02 16.00
N ILE A 123 -0.79 13.89 15.03
CA ILE A 123 -1.98 14.75 15.01
C ILE A 123 -3.25 13.93 14.78
N ASP A 124 -4.40 14.45 15.21
CA ASP A 124 -5.73 13.86 15.02
C ASP A 124 -6.72 14.96 14.55
N PRO A 125 -7.49 14.75 13.47
CA PRO A 125 -7.52 13.57 12.60
C PRO A 125 -6.29 13.46 11.67
N THR A 126 -5.92 12.24 11.31
CA THR A 126 -4.79 11.94 10.41
C THR A 126 -5.06 10.69 9.56
N PHE A 127 -4.11 10.34 8.68
CA PHE A 127 -4.17 9.13 7.87
C PHE A 127 -4.18 7.87 8.75
N SER A 128 -5.14 6.98 8.51
CA SER A 128 -5.42 5.82 9.37
C SER A 128 -4.31 4.78 9.41
N ILE A 129 -3.44 4.74 8.39
CA ILE A 129 -2.33 3.79 8.33
C ILE A 129 -1.37 3.97 9.52
N TYR A 130 -1.13 5.21 9.97
CA TYR A 130 -0.19 5.46 11.08
C TYR A 130 -0.65 4.74 12.35
N MET A 131 -1.94 4.85 12.69
CA MET A 131 -2.51 4.17 13.84
C MET A 131 -2.55 2.65 13.63
N ARG A 132 -2.87 2.19 12.41
CA ARG A 132 -2.96 0.75 12.10
C ARG A 132 -1.60 0.08 12.26
N THR A 133 -0.55 0.66 11.70
CA THR A 133 0.80 0.09 11.69
C THR A 133 1.40 0.03 13.09
N VAL A 134 1.13 1.01 13.96
CA VAL A 134 1.65 1.02 15.34
C VAL A 134 0.91 0.05 16.26
N ARG A 135 -0.34 -0.29 15.95
CA ARG A 135 -1.18 -1.20 16.76
C ARG A 135 -1.15 -2.67 16.31
N ALA A 136 -0.58 -2.94 15.13
CA ALA A 136 -0.40 -4.28 14.58
C ALA A 136 0.63 -5.08 15.39
#